data_AF-A0A0M2DTR3-F1
#
_entry.id   AF-A0A0M2DTR3-F1
#
_cell.length_a   1.000
_cell.length_b   1.000
_cell.length_c   1.000
_cell.angle_alpha   90.00
_cell.angle_beta   90.00
_cell.angle_gamma   90.00
#
_symmetry.space_group_name_H-M   'P 1'
#
loop_
_entity.id
_entity.type
_entity.pdbx_description
1 polymer ?
#
loop_
_entity_poly.entity_id
_entity_poly.type
_entity_poly.pdbx_seq_one_letter_code
_entity_poly.pdbx_strand_id
1 'polypeptide(L)'
;MDSEKVVVVGRLSIGRTGAAVALVVGVGAAAWLGASALPGFKSAKAAAPAVPAAPVVAPAAAVATGAPLPPAAVKPAQAARAVQGPTPIFVLNSLDASISVIDPQTWKEQSRIPTGKEPHHLYLTPDEKSLVVANALGDSLTLVDPRTGAVQRVIRDIVDPYHLRFSPDMKWFVTAANRLNHIDFYRWDAATQTPTLVKRVSTGKTPSHLFIDAQSKTLYSTMQDSDALVAIDIATQTIKARVPTGPMPADVYGSPDGKKLFVGLTGGDGVEVFDITGPEPRSLGQIKTAAGAHAFRAAGDDRHLYVSNRVANTISKIDMVSSQVVANYPAPGGPDCMDVSADGRYIFVASRWARKLSVIDTVEKKVVNQVNVGKSPHGVWTLSHAAR
;
A
#
# COMPACT_ATOMS: atom_id res chain seq x y z
N MET A 1 -30.45 22.61 36.56
CA MET A 1 -29.14 22.54 37.22
C MET A 1 -28.13 22.34 36.12
N ASP A 2 -27.87 23.43 35.40
CA ASP A 2 -26.89 23.54 34.34
C ASP A 2 -25.61 24.09 34.95
N SER A 3 -24.48 23.50 34.60
CA SER A 3 -23.17 24.07 34.92
C SER A 3 -22.45 24.39 33.61
N GLU A 4 -22.60 25.65 33.20
CA GLU A 4 -21.74 26.30 32.21
C GLU A 4 -20.27 26.23 32.67
N LYS A 5 -19.39 25.79 31.76
CA LYS A 5 -17.97 26.10 31.86
C LYS A 5 -17.61 27.14 30.81
N VAL A 6 -17.23 28.29 31.32
CA VAL A 6 -16.72 29.49 30.66
C VAL A 6 -15.50 29.17 29.79
N VAL A 7 -15.52 29.61 28.53
CA VAL A 7 -14.31 29.73 27.70
C VAL A 7 -13.94 31.22 27.64
N VAL A 8 -12.76 31.54 28.17
CA VAL A 8 -12.15 32.87 28.09
C VAL A 8 -11.62 33.08 26.67
N VAL A 9 -12.18 34.06 25.95
CA VAL A 9 -11.67 34.52 24.66
C VAL A 9 -10.66 35.63 24.89
N GLY A 10 -9.37 35.31 24.73
CA GLY A 10 -8.31 36.31 24.66
C GLY A 10 -8.36 37.07 23.34
N ARG A 11 -8.53 38.40 23.39
CA ARG A 11 -8.38 39.30 22.24
C ARG A 11 -6.91 39.36 21.81
N LEU A 12 -6.62 39.00 20.56
CA LEU A 12 -5.33 39.30 19.92
C LEU A 12 -5.50 40.54 19.02
N SER A 13 -4.74 41.59 19.30
CA SER A 13 -4.66 42.80 18.47
C SER A 13 -3.90 42.52 17.18
N ILE A 14 -4.46 42.96 16.05
CA ILE A 14 -3.84 42.86 14.73
C ILE A 14 -2.80 43.97 14.57
N GLY A 15 -1.53 43.57 14.45
CA GLY A 15 -0.42 44.37 13.93
C GLY A 15 0.11 43.71 12.64
N ARG A 16 0.40 44.55 11.64
CA ARG A 16 0.55 44.22 10.21
C ARG A 16 1.73 43.29 9.85
N THR A 17 1.51 42.54 8.76
CA THR A 17 2.44 41.90 7.80
C THR A 17 3.29 40.68 8.23
N GLY A 18 3.01 39.54 7.58
CA GLY A 18 3.91 38.36 7.49
C GLY A 18 3.16 37.03 7.60
N ALA A 19 3.01 36.29 6.49
CA ALA A 19 2.11 35.16 6.32
C ALA A 19 2.35 33.97 7.27
N ALA A 20 1.29 33.52 7.96
CA ALA A 20 1.23 32.24 8.65
C ALA A 20 0.52 31.20 7.76
N VAL A 21 1.21 30.09 7.46
CA VAL A 21 0.65 28.94 6.77
C VAL A 21 -0.20 28.15 7.77
N ALA A 22 -1.52 28.17 7.60
CA ALA A 22 -2.44 27.35 8.38
C ALA A 22 -2.47 25.91 7.83
N LEU A 23 -2.07 24.96 8.67
CA LEU A 23 -2.21 23.52 8.44
C LEU A 23 -3.68 23.12 8.68
N VAL A 24 -4.44 22.85 7.63
CA VAL A 24 -5.77 22.23 7.74
C VAL A 24 -5.58 20.71 7.75
N VAL A 25 -5.66 20.11 8.93
CA VAL A 25 -5.91 18.67 9.07
C VAL A 25 -7.42 18.48 8.93
N GLY A 26 -7.85 18.14 7.72
CA GLY A 26 -9.25 17.80 7.46
C GLY A 26 -9.57 16.41 7.99
N VAL A 27 -10.24 16.34 9.14
CA VAL A 27 -10.99 15.16 9.58
C VAL A 27 -12.31 15.14 8.79
N GLY A 28 -12.38 14.30 7.76
CA GLY A 28 -13.58 14.12 6.96
C GLY A 28 -14.60 13.23 7.66
N ALA A 29 -15.40 13.78 8.57
CA ALA A 29 -16.66 13.17 8.99
C ALA A 29 -17.76 13.59 8.02
N ALA A 30 -18.23 12.66 7.18
CA ALA A 30 -19.37 12.89 6.29
C ALA A 30 -20.68 12.85 7.09
N ALA A 31 -21.22 14.02 7.44
CA ALA A 31 -22.58 14.15 7.93
C ALA A 31 -23.55 14.38 6.75
N TRP A 32 -24.55 13.49 6.64
CA TRP A 32 -25.72 13.66 5.80
C TRP A 32 -26.55 14.87 6.26
N LEU A 33 -26.89 15.77 5.35
CA LEU A 33 -27.96 16.74 5.55
C LEU A 33 -28.85 16.78 4.30
N GLY A 34 -30.16 16.63 4.55
CA GLY A 34 -31.20 16.43 3.56
C GLY A 34 -31.58 17.67 2.76
N ALA A 35 -32.39 17.40 1.75
CA ALA A 35 -32.94 18.35 0.80
C ALA A 35 -33.87 19.38 1.46
N SER A 36 -33.68 20.64 1.07
CA SER A 36 -34.72 21.67 1.13
C SER A 36 -34.59 22.56 -0.11
N ALA A 37 -35.69 22.62 -0.87
CA ALA A 37 -35.83 23.33 -2.14
C ALA A 37 -35.97 24.84 -1.95
N LEU A 38 -35.40 25.62 -2.86
CA LEU A 38 -35.90 26.95 -3.26
C LEU A 38 -35.63 27.20 -4.76
N PRO A 39 -36.43 28.06 -5.43
CA PRO A 39 -36.74 27.93 -6.84
C PRO A 39 -36.00 28.93 -7.76
N GLY A 40 -35.91 28.53 -9.04
CA GLY A 40 -36.03 29.45 -10.15
C GLY A 40 -34.72 29.84 -10.86
N PHE A 41 -34.36 29.10 -11.90
CA PHE A 41 -33.82 29.66 -13.15
C PHE A 41 -34.16 28.73 -14.32
N LYS A 42 -34.58 29.34 -15.44
CA LYS A 42 -35.18 28.70 -16.62
C LYS A 42 -34.16 27.84 -17.39
N SER A 43 -34.51 26.58 -17.68
CA SER A 43 -33.74 25.70 -18.57
C SER A 43 -33.88 26.10 -20.03
N ALA A 44 -32.75 26.41 -20.68
CA ALA A 44 -32.63 26.40 -22.13
C ALA A 44 -32.42 24.96 -22.63
N LYS A 45 -33.23 24.55 -23.60
CA LYS A 45 -33.26 23.20 -24.19
C LYS A 45 -32.10 23.08 -25.19
N ALA A 46 -31.03 22.37 -24.82
CA ALA A 46 -29.99 21.97 -25.77
C ALA A 46 -30.38 20.64 -26.43
N ALA A 47 -30.39 20.62 -27.77
CA ALA A 47 -30.68 19.44 -28.57
C ALA A 47 -29.52 18.43 -28.51
N ALA A 48 -29.86 17.15 -28.34
CA ALA A 48 -28.92 16.03 -28.40
C ALA A 48 -28.56 15.71 -29.86
N PRO A 49 -27.29 15.39 -30.18
CA PRO A 49 -26.93 14.88 -31.50
C PRO A 49 -27.34 13.41 -31.67
N ALA A 50 -27.73 13.06 -32.88
CA ALA A 50 -28.20 11.74 -33.29
C ALA A 50 -27.08 10.67 -33.24
N VAL A 51 -27.43 9.48 -32.78
CA VAL A 51 -26.59 8.27 -32.79
C VAL A 51 -26.76 7.57 -34.16
N PRO A 52 -25.68 7.29 -34.92
CA PRO A 52 -25.80 6.48 -36.13
C PRO A 52 -25.96 4.98 -35.80
N ALA A 53 -26.80 4.31 -36.58
CA ALA A 53 -27.16 2.91 -36.45
C ALA A 53 -25.98 1.95 -36.76
N ALA A 54 -25.94 0.83 -36.04
CA ALA A 54 -25.01 -0.28 -36.28
C ALA A 54 -25.33 -1.04 -37.59
N PRO A 55 -24.35 -1.57 -38.32
CA PRO A 55 -24.60 -2.36 -39.52
C PRO A 55 -25.09 -3.77 -39.17
N VAL A 56 -26.01 -4.24 -40.02
CA VAL A 56 -26.63 -5.57 -40.01
C VAL A 56 -25.60 -6.62 -40.49
N VAL A 57 -25.43 -7.70 -39.72
CA VAL A 57 -24.60 -8.86 -40.11
C VAL A 57 -25.48 -9.89 -40.84
N ALA A 58 -25.09 -10.25 -42.06
CA ALA A 58 -25.74 -11.27 -42.89
C ALA A 58 -25.37 -12.71 -42.43
N PRO A 59 -26.18 -13.74 -42.76
CA PRO A 59 -26.08 -15.06 -42.14
C PRO A 59 -24.94 -15.92 -42.71
N ALA A 60 -24.53 -16.87 -41.88
CA ALA A 60 -23.43 -17.81 -42.09
C ALA A 60 -23.59 -18.70 -43.33
N ALA A 61 -22.49 -18.86 -44.07
CA ALA A 61 -22.35 -19.88 -45.11
C ALA A 61 -21.71 -21.15 -44.54
N ALA A 62 -22.22 -22.30 -44.96
CA ALA A 62 -21.85 -23.64 -44.51
C ALA A 62 -20.39 -24.01 -44.84
N VAL A 63 -19.72 -24.66 -43.89
CA VAL A 63 -18.36 -25.21 -44.02
C VAL A 63 -18.44 -26.57 -44.71
N ALA A 64 -17.72 -26.72 -45.83
CA ALA A 64 -17.49 -28.00 -46.50
C ALA A 64 -16.42 -28.82 -45.75
N THR A 65 -16.66 -30.11 -45.58
CA THR A 65 -15.77 -31.08 -44.94
C THR A 65 -14.65 -31.50 -45.89
N GLY A 66 -13.42 -31.05 -45.62
CA GLY A 66 -12.18 -31.49 -46.30
C GLY A 66 -11.32 -32.40 -45.42
N ALA A 67 -10.75 -33.45 -46.02
CA ALA A 67 -9.94 -34.51 -45.40
C ALA A 67 -8.67 -34.01 -44.66
N PRO A 68 -8.11 -34.81 -43.71
CA PRO A 68 -7.01 -34.37 -42.85
C PRO A 68 -5.66 -34.31 -43.57
N LEU A 69 -4.92 -33.22 -43.36
CA LEU A 69 -3.51 -33.07 -43.76
C LEU A 69 -2.56 -33.69 -42.72
N PRO A 70 -1.38 -34.18 -43.12
CA PRO A 70 -0.40 -34.79 -42.21
C PRO A 70 0.20 -33.77 -41.23
N PRO A 71 0.69 -34.21 -40.05
CA PRO A 71 1.19 -33.30 -39.03
C PRO A 71 2.46 -32.59 -39.50
N ALA A 72 2.41 -31.26 -39.53
CA ALA A 72 3.58 -30.42 -39.74
C ALA A 72 4.53 -30.54 -38.54
N ALA A 73 5.82 -30.78 -38.82
CA ALA A 73 6.86 -30.83 -37.81
C ALA A 73 6.93 -29.49 -37.05
N VAL A 74 6.63 -29.54 -35.75
CA VAL A 74 6.77 -28.41 -34.83
C VAL A 74 8.26 -28.17 -34.62
N LYS A 75 8.79 -27.06 -35.16
CA LYS A 75 10.13 -26.58 -34.78
C LYS A 75 10.13 -26.29 -33.28
N PRO A 76 11.19 -26.63 -32.52
CA PRO A 76 11.27 -26.31 -31.11
C PRO A 76 11.03 -24.80 -30.93
N ALA A 77 10.05 -24.45 -30.09
CA ALA A 77 9.82 -23.08 -29.71
C ALA A 77 11.13 -22.50 -29.17
N GLN A 78 11.61 -21.43 -29.78
CA GLN A 78 12.70 -20.65 -29.23
C GLN A 78 12.29 -20.23 -27.81
N ALA A 79 13.04 -20.69 -26.81
CA ALA A 79 12.87 -20.24 -25.44
C ALA A 79 12.82 -18.71 -25.44
N ALA A 80 11.75 -18.14 -24.90
CA ALA A 80 11.61 -16.70 -24.73
C ALA A 80 12.88 -16.19 -24.05
N ARG A 81 13.65 -15.35 -24.75
CA ARG A 81 14.81 -14.68 -24.17
C ARG A 81 14.33 -13.93 -22.93
N ALA A 82 14.88 -14.29 -21.77
CA ALA A 82 14.77 -13.45 -20.58
C ALA A 82 15.21 -12.03 -20.96
N VAL A 83 14.36 -11.03 -20.73
CA VAL A 83 14.72 -9.63 -20.95
C VAL A 83 15.89 -9.32 -20.02
N GLN A 84 17.08 -9.24 -20.60
CA GLN A 84 18.31 -8.82 -19.94
C GLN A 84 18.31 -7.29 -19.92
N GLY A 85 17.99 -6.73 -18.76
CA GLY A 85 17.97 -5.28 -18.50
C GLY A 85 17.71 -5.01 -17.01
N PRO A 86 18.01 -3.80 -16.51
CA PRO A 86 17.70 -3.43 -15.13
C PRO A 86 16.19 -3.51 -14.89
N THR A 87 15.78 -4.08 -13.76
CA THR A 87 14.37 -4.13 -13.37
C THR A 87 13.90 -2.75 -12.92
N PRO A 88 12.71 -2.29 -13.32
CA PRO A 88 12.23 -0.96 -12.98
C PRO A 88 11.95 -0.80 -11.48
N ILE A 89 11.83 0.46 -11.05
CA ILE A 89 11.23 0.83 -9.77
C ILE A 89 9.80 1.31 -10.05
N PHE A 90 8.83 0.70 -9.39
CA PHE A 90 7.43 1.09 -9.45
C PHE A 90 7.09 2.01 -8.28
N VAL A 91 6.32 3.07 -8.58
CA VAL A 91 5.79 3.99 -7.57
C VAL A 91 4.28 4.14 -7.77
N LEU A 92 3.49 3.77 -6.76
CA LEU A 92 2.03 3.90 -6.80
C LEU A 92 1.63 5.34 -6.52
N ASN A 93 0.86 5.96 -7.43
CA ASN A 93 0.36 7.32 -7.30
C ASN A 93 -1.12 7.29 -6.94
N SER A 94 -1.43 7.35 -5.63
CA SER A 94 -2.76 7.01 -5.14
C SER A 94 -3.87 7.94 -5.68
N LEU A 95 -3.58 9.24 -5.74
CA LEU A 95 -4.53 10.26 -6.20
C LEU A 95 -4.56 10.44 -7.74
N ASP A 96 -3.68 9.75 -8.47
CA ASP A 96 -3.65 9.75 -9.94
C ASP A 96 -4.06 8.39 -10.55
N ALA A 97 -4.44 7.39 -9.72
CA ALA A 97 -4.84 6.05 -10.15
C ALA A 97 -3.84 5.44 -11.17
N SER A 98 -2.55 5.48 -10.83
CA SER A 98 -1.49 5.02 -11.73
C SER A 98 -0.23 4.55 -11.03
N ILE A 99 0.64 3.88 -11.78
CA ILE A 99 1.99 3.48 -11.39
C ILE A 99 3.00 4.23 -12.25
N SER A 100 3.93 4.95 -11.65
CA SER A 100 5.12 5.46 -12.35
C SER A 100 6.17 4.36 -12.47
N VAL A 101 6.69 4.14 -13.67
CA VAL A 101 7.75 3.16 -13.96
C VAL A 101 9.07 3.90 -14.14
N ILE A 102 9.98 3.73 -13.19
CA ILE A 102 11.25 4.46 -13.14
C ILE A 102 12.40 3.56 -13.56
N ASP A 103 13.25 4.07 -14.44
CA ASP A 103 14.52 3.47 -14.81
C ASP A 103 15.57 3.72 -13.71
N PRO A 104 16.14 2.69 -13.06
CA PRO A 104 17.11 2.88 -12.00
C PRO A 104 18.51 3.30 -12.50
N GLN A 105 18.79 3.23 -13.81
CA GLN A 105 20.05 3.67 -14.38
C GLN A 105 19.99 5.14 -14.81
N THR A 106 18.90 5.54 -15.47
CA THR A 106 18.74 6.90 -16.01
C THR A 106 17.97 7.84 -15.09
N TRP A 107 17.28 7.30 -14.07
CA TRP A 107 16.42 8.03 -13.14
C TRP A 107 15.33 8.86 -13.81
N LYS A 108 14.80 8.32 -14.91
CA LYS A 108 13.68 8.90 -15.65
C LYS A 108 12.44 8.03 -15.48
N GLU A 109 11.28 8.67 -15.39
CA GLU A 109 9.99 8.00 -15.56
C GLU A 109 9.86 7.58 -17.03
N GLN A 110 9.90 6.27 -17.28
CA GLN A 110 9.80 5.70 -18.63
C GLN A 110 8.36 5.70 -19.11
N SER A 111 7.42 5.40 -18.21
CA SER A 111 6.00 5.30 -18.51
C SER A 111 5.15 5.43 -17.25
N ARG A 112 3.85 5.58 -17.46
CA ARG A 112 2.85 5.61 -16.39
C ARG A 112 1.70 4.66 -16.73
N ILE A 113 1.47 3.68 -15.86
CA ILE A 113 0.50 2.60 -16.06
C ILE A 113 -0.80 2.98 -15.36
N PRO A 114 -1.97 2.99 -16.03
CA PRO A 114 -3.24 3.20 -15.36
C PRO A 114 -3.61 2.01 -14.47
N THR A 115 -4.22 2.30 -13.31
CA THR A 115 -4.74 1.30 -12.36
C THR A 115 -6.20 1.57 -12.02
N GLY A 116 -6.74 0.89 -11.00
CA GLY A 116 -7.94 1.34 -10.30
C GLY A 116 -7.65 2.55 -9.40
N LYS A 117 -8.70 3.12 -8.79
CA LYS A 117 -8.59 4.27 -7.88
C LYS A 117 -7.86 3.90 -6.58
N GLU A 118 -7.06 4.84 -6.07
CA GLU A 118 -6.27 4.70 -4.84
C GLU A 118 -5.42 3.41 -4.76
N PRO A 119 -4.46 3.23 -5.69
CA PRO A 119 -3.43 2.20 -5.54
C PRO A 119 -2.55 2.53 -4.32
N HIS A 120 -2.59 1.69 -3.28
CA HIS A 120 -1.88 1.95 -2.01
C HIS A 120 -0.73 0.99 -1.73
N HIS A 121 -0.99 -0.31 -1.83
CA HIS A 121 -0.01 -1.35 -1.56
C HIS A 121 0.15 -2.29 -2.73
N LEU A 122 1.25 -3.02 -2.70
CA LEU A 122 1.65 -3.94 -3.74
C LEU A 122 2.28 -5.17 -3.12
N TYR A 123 2.21 -6.31 -3.81
CA TYR A 123 2.79 -7.55 -3.33
C TYR A 123 3.07 -8.49 -4.50
N LEU A 124 4.22 -9.17 -4.47
CA LEU A 124 4.61 -10.09 -5.52
C LEU A 124 3.88 -11.42 -5.34
N THR A 125 3.34 -11.98 -6.42
CA THR A 125 2.71 -13.31 -6.39
C THR A 125 3.74 -14.39 -6.01
N PRO A 126 3.29 -15.53 -5.45
CA PRO A 126 4.19 -16.59 -5.00
C PRO A 126 5.07 -17.18 -6.11
N ASP A 127 4.62 -17.11 -7.37
CA ASP A 127 5.38 -17.56 -8.54
C ASP A 127 6.31 -16.48 -9.12
N GLU A 128 6.36 -15.30 -8.49
CA GLU A 128 7.17 -14.15 -8.88
C GLU A 128 6.89 -13.57 -10.28
N LYS A 129 5.75 -13.95 -10.87
CA LYS A 129 5.38 -13.54 -12.23
C LYS A 129 4.52 -12.30 -12.29
N SER A 130 3.84 -11.95 -11.20
CA SER A 130 2.91 -10.83 -11.16
C SER A 130 3.13 -9.99 -9.91
N LEU A 131 3.23 -8.68 -10.06
CA LEU A 131 3.09 -7.73 -8.96
C LEU A 131 1.60 -7.37 -8.86
N VAL A 132 0.97 -7.72 -7.75
CA VAL A 132 -0.42 -7.39 -7.45
C VAL A 132 -0.47 -5.99 -6.86
N VAL A 133 -1.29 -5.12 -7.42
CA VAL A 133 -1.54 -3.75 -6.93
C VAL A 133 -2.95 -3.65 -6.38
N ALA A 134 -3.05 -3.20 -5.14
CA ALA A 134 -4.29 -3.01 -4.39
C ALA A 134 -4.92 -1.65 -4.73
N ASN A 135 -6.03 -1.66 -5.47
CA ASN A 135 -6.77 -0.43 -5.78
C ASN A 135 -7.92 -0.28 -4.77
N ALA A 136 -7.67 0.39 -3.65
CA ALA A 136 -8.60 0.41 -2.51
C ALA A 136 -9.98 0.98 -2.90
N LEU A 137 -10.05 2.21 -3.39
CA LEU A 137 -11.32 2.79 -3.87
C LEU A 137 -11.77 2.27 -5.24
N GLY A 138 -10.95 1.46 -5.90
CA GLY A 138 -11.25 0.84 -7.17
C GLY A 138 -11.88 -0.55 -7.06
N ASP A 139 -12.04 -1.09 -5.84
CA ASP A 139 -12.54 -2.44 -5.55
C ASP A 139 -11.97 -3.51 -6.51
N SER A 140 -10.65 -3.44 -6.72
CA SER A 140 -9.97 -4.30 -7.70
C SER A 140 -8.48 -4.50 -7.39
N LEU A 141 -7.93 -5.54 -7.99
CA LEU A 141 -6.49 -5.80 -8.03
C LEU A 141 -6.00 -5.67 -9.48
N THR A 142 -4.92 -4.92 -9.69
CA THR A 142 -4.23 -4.87 -11.00
C THR A 142 -2.97 -5.73 -10.91
N LEU A 143 -2.86 -6.75 -11.77
CA LEU A 143 -1.66 -7.56 -11.90
C LEU A 143 -0.80 -6.97 -13.01
N VAL A 144 0.46 -6.68 -12.69
CA VAL A 144 1.45 -6.18 -13.64
C VAL A 144 2.68 -7.07 -13.66
N ASP A 145 3.32 -7.18 -14.81
CA ASP A 145 4.59 -7.88 -14.94
C ASP A 145 5.69 -7.11 -14.16
N PRO A 146 6.38 -7.74 -13.19
CA PRO A 146 7.33 -7.05 -12.31
C PRO A 146 8.63 -6.61 -13.01
N ARG A 147 8.89 -7.07 -14.24
CA ARG A 147 10.10 -6.75 -15.01
C ARG A 147 9.85 -5.66 -16.04
N THR A 148 8.63 -5.57 -16.57
CA THR A 148 8.28 -4.67 -17.69
C THR A 148 7.22 -3.64 -17.33
N GLY A 149 6.43 -3.86 -16.28
CA GLY A 149 5.28 -3.05 -15.94
C GLY A 149 4.06 -3.28 -16.82
N ALA A 150 4.08 -4.26 -17.74
CA ALA A 150 2.94 -4.57 -18.58
C ALA A 150 1.74 -5.03 -17.72
N VAL A 151 0.56 -4.46 -17.93
CA VAL A 151 -0.67 -4.92 -17.26
C VAL A 151 -1.02 -6.30 -17.80
N GLN A 152 -1.04 -7.29 -16.91
CA GLN A 152 -1.39 -8.67 -17.23
C GLN A 152 -2.90 -8.89 -17.09
N ARG A 153 -3.49 -8.36 -16.01
CA ARG A 153 -4.93 -8.52 -15.72
C ARG A 153 -5.44 -7.51 -14.71
N VAL A 154 -6.75 -7.27 -14.71
CA VAL A 154 -7.48 -6.64 -13.60
C VAL A 154 -8.50 -7.62 -13.05
N ILE A 155 -8.41 -7.91 -11.75
CA ILE A 155 -9.38 -8.70 -10.99
C ILE A 155 -10.32 -7.72 -10.30
N ARG A 156 -11.63 -7.88 -10.51
CA ARG A 156 -12.67 -7.01 -9.93
C ARG A 156 -13.33 -7.68 -8.73
N ASP A 157 -14.21 -6.94 -8.06
CA ASP A 157 -15.05 -7.41 -6.96
C ASP A 157 -14.23 -7.86 -5.74
N ILE A 158 -13.03 -7.29 -5.60
CA ILE A 158 -12.22 -7.37 -4.38
C ILE A 158 -12.42 -6.06 -3.67
N VAL A 159 -13.27 -6.03 -2.66
CA VAL A 159 -13.69 -4.78 -2.02
C VAL A 159 -12.58 -4.19 -1.17
N ASP A 160 -12.34 -2.90 -1.35
CA ASP A 160 -11.42 -2.08 -0.54
C ASP A 160 -10.07 -2.73 -0.18
N PRO A 161 -9.31 -3.32 -1.13
CA PRO A 161 -8.05 -3.97 -0.80
C PRO A 161 -7.02 -2.89 -0.48
N TYR A 162 -6.97 -2.39 0.75
CA TYR A 162 -6.03 -1.33 1.16
C TYR A 162 -4.62 -1.91 1.26
N HIS A 163 -4.45 -2.93 2.11
CA HIS A 163 -3.21 -3.69 2.26
C HIS A 163 -3.46 -5.15 1.84
N LEU A 164 -2.45 -5.82 1.31
CA LEU A 164 -2.53 -7.23 0.93
C LEU A 164 -1.27 -8.01 1.29
N ARG A 165 -1.42 -9.32 1.51
CA ARG A 165 -0.29 -10.24 1.76
C ARG A 165 -0.68 -11.69 1.46
N PHE A 166 0.29 -12.49 1.01
CA PHE A 166 0.18 -13.94 1.02
C PHE A 166 0.73 -14.51 2.34
N SER A 167 0.08 -15.55 2.88
CA SER A 167 0.69 -16.35 3.94
C SER A 167 1.99 -17.00 3.43
N PRO A 168 3.01 -17.20 4.28
CA PRO A 168 4.25 -17.87 3.87
C PRO A 168 4.06 -19.26 3.26
N ASP A 169 3.05 -20.01 3.69
CA ASP A 169 2.68 -21.31 3.09
C ASP A 169 1.86 -21.19 1.80
N MET A 170 1.61 -19.95 1.34
CA MET A 170 0.90 -19.58 0.11
C MET A 170 -0.54 -20.06 0.01
N LYS A 171 -1.13 -20.54 1.12
CA LYS A 171 -2.51 -21.03 1.15
C LYS A 171 -3.56 -19.94 1.31
N TRP A 172 -3.16 -18.76 1.78
CA TRP A 172 -4.04 -17.63 2.03
C TRP A 172 -3.53 -16.39 1.33
N PHE A 173 -4.43 -15.73 0.62
CA PHE A 173 -4.29 -14.34 0.23
C PHE A 173 -5.20 -13.52 1.14
N VAL A 174 -4.65 -12.50 1.79
CA VAL A 174 -5.37 -11.73 2.82
C VAL A 174 -5.33 -10.26 2.46
N THR A 175 -6.48 -9.59 2.58
CA THR A 175 -6.58 -8.13 2.42
C THR A 175 -7.15 -7.46 3.66
N ALA A 176 -6.70 -6.23 3.91
CA ALA A 176 -7.29 -5.33 4.90
C ALA A 176 -8.26 -4.40 4.16
N ALA A 177 -9.55 -4.47 4.50
CA ALA A 177 -10.57 -3.56 4.02
C ALA A 177 -10.69 -2.37 4.98
N ASN A 178 -9.80 -1.41 4.79
CA ASN A 178 -9.57 -0.29 5.70
C ASN A 178 -10.83 0.54 5.96
N ARG A 179 -11.52 1.00 4.91
CA ARG A 179 -12.77 1.75 4.99
C ARG A 179 -13.95 0.89 5.44
N LEU A 180 -13.89 -0.41 5.18
CA LEU A 180 -14.99 -1.35 5.43
C LEU A 180 -14.87 -2.14 6.73
N ASN A 181 -13.86 -1.86 7.57
CA ASN A 181 -13.74 -2.37 8.95
C ASN A 181 -13.63 -3.90 9.07
N HIS A 182 -12.99 -4.55 8.09
CA HIS A 182 -12.80 -5.99 8.12
C HIS A 182 -11.51 -6.45 7.43
N ILE A 183 -11.14 -7.69 7.68
CA ILE A 183 -10.07 -8.40 6.99
C ILE A 183 -10.69 -9.57 6.23
N ASP A 184 -10.34 -9.71 4.96
CA ASP A 184 -10.84 -10.79 4.10
C ASP A 184 -9.75 -11.84 3.87
N PHE A 185 -10.14 -13.10 4.07
CA PHE A 185 -9.33 -14.28 3.76
C PHE A 185 -9.81 -14.91 2.47
N TYR A 186 -8.89 -15.07 1.51
CA TYR A 186 -9.14 -15.69 0.22
C TYR A 186 -8.29 -16.94 0.03
N ARG A 187 -8.83 -17.94 -0.67
CA ARG A 187 -8.02 -18.97 -1.33
C ARG A 187 -7.47 -18.40 -2.62
N TRP A 188 -6.18 -18.59 -2.87
CA TRP A 188 -5.56 -18.24 -4.14
C TRP A 188 -5.47 -19.47 -5.04
N ASP A 189 -6.11 -19.42 -6.20
CA ASP A 189 -5.88 -20.41 -7.24
C ASP A 189 -4.64 -20.02 -8.05
N ALA A 190 -3.57 -20.79 -7.95
CA ALA A 190 -2.31 -20.52 -8.63
C ALA A 190 -2.38 -20.73 -10.15
N ALA A 191 -3.26 -21.60 -10.65
CA ALA A 191 -3.40 -21.86 -12.09
C ALA A 191 -4.10 -20.69 -12.78
N THR A 192 -5.14 -20.16 -12.15
CA THR A 192 -5.93 -19.04 -12.69
C THR A 192 -5.49 -17.68 -12.13
N GLN A 193 -4.62 -17.66 -11.11
CA GLN A 193 -4.16 -16.46 -10.38
C GLN A 193 -5.30 -15.65 -9.73
N THR A 194 -6.40 -16.31 -9.36
CA THR A 194 -7.59 -15.62 -8.83
C THR A 194 -7.82 -15.91 -7.34
N PRO A 195 -8.15 -14.88 -6.54
CA PRO A 195 -8.60 -15.06 -5.18
C PRO A 195 -10.09 -15.44 -5.13
N THR A 196 -10.47 -16.36 -4.25
CA THR A 196 -11.86 -16.69 -3.91
C THR A 196 -12.09 -16.44 -2.43
N LEU A 197 -13.06 -15.59 -2.09
CA LEU A 197 -13.34 -15.21 -0.71
C LEU A 197 -13.80 -16.43 0.09
N VAL A 198 -13.17 -16.65 1.24
CA VAL A 198 -13.56 -17.71 2.19
C VAL A 198 -14.29 -17.11 3.38
N LYS A 199 -13.74 -16.06 3.98
CA LYS A 199 -14.33 -15.45 5.18
C LYS A 199 -13.92 -14.00 5.31
N ARG A 200 -14.87 -13.24 5.86
CA ARG A 200 -14.69 -11.87 6.32
C ARG A 200 -14.65 -11.84 7.83
N VAL A 201 -13.58 -11.31 8.39
CA VAL A 201 -13.40 -11.12 9.83
C VAL A 201 -13.62 -9.66 10.15
N SER A 202 -14.69 -9.33 10.87
CA SER A 202 -14.90 -7.98 11.38
C SER A 202 -13.83 -7.65 12.42
N THR A 203 -13.08 -6.57 12.22
CA THR A 203 -11.92 -6.21 13.05
C THR A 203 -12.14 -4.96 13.89
N GLY A 204 -13.34 -4.39 13.87
CA GLY A 204 -13.55 -3.04 14.38
C GLY A 204 -13.00 -2.01 13.40
N LYS A 205 -12.65 -0.82 13.88
CA LYS A 205 -12.43 0.33 12.99
C LYS A 205 -11.04 0.31 12.34
N THR A 206 -11.05 0.45 11.03
CA THR A 206 -9.90 0.89 10.22
C THR A 206 -8.69 -0.05 10.30
N PRO A 207 -8.82 -1.32 9.86
CA PRO A 207 -7.66 -2.21 9.70
C PRO A 207 -6.69 -1.64 8.67
N SER A 208 -5.41 -1.52 9.00
CA SER A 208 -4.42 -0.86 8.16
C SER A 208 -3.45 -1.86 7.53
N HIS A 209 -2.41 -2.30 8.24
CA HIS A 209 -1.37 -3.16 7.68
C HIS A 209 -1.47 -4.59 8.20
N LEU A 210 -0.87 -5.53 7.46
CA LEU A 210 -0.95 -6.97 7.72
C LEU A 210 0.45 -7.60 7.85
N PHE A 211 0.69 -8.30 8.94
CA PHE A 211 1.85 -9.18 9.11
C PHE A 211 1.40 -10.61 9.42
N ILE A 212 1.88 -11.59 8.66
CA ILE A 212 1.62 -13.01 8.92
C ILE A 212 2.91 -13.64 9.42
N ASP A 213 2.84 -14.39 10.52
CA ASP A 213 4.01 -15.09 11.07
C ASP A 213 4.58 -16.12 10.07
N ALA A 214 5.86 -16.46 10.24
CA ALA A 214 6.56 -17.37 9.34
C ALA A 214 5.93 -18.78 9.27
N GLN A 215 5.17 -19.17 10.31
CA GLN A 215 4.49 -20.46 10.38
C GLN A 215 3.09 -20.44 9.75
N SER A 216 2.63 -19.29 9.23
CA SER A 216 1.27 -19.10 8.69
C SER A 216 0.16 -19.43 9.69
N LYS A 217 0.41 -19.20 10.99
CA LYS A 217 -0.55 -19.49 12.07
C LYS A 217 -1.32 -18.25 12.52
N THR A 218 -0.63 -17.13 12.66
CA THR A 218 -1.20 -15.89 13.17
C THR A 218 -1.03 -14.75 12.18
N LEU A 219 -2.12 -14.05 11.93
CA LEU A 219 -2.14 -12.77 11.25
C LEU A 219 -2.25 -11.66 12.31
N TYR A 220 -1.40 -10.65 12.20
CA TYR A 220 -1.43 -9.45 13.02
C TYR A 220 -1.81 -8.26 12.15
N SER A 221 -2.69 -7.40 12.68
CA SER A 221 -3.10 -6.19 11.99
C SER A 221 -3.34 -5.03 12.93
N THR A 222 -2.94 -3.84 12.49
CA THR A 222 -3.10 -2.57 13.18
C THR A 222 -4.49 -1.97 12.89
N MET A 223 -5.17 -1.51 13.92
CA MET A 223 -6.46 -0.85 13.83
C MET A 223 -6.25 0.65 14.07
N GLN A 224 -6.10 1.39 12.98
CA GLN A 224 -5.57 2.75 13.00
C GLN A 224 -6.42 3.71 13.82
N ASP A 225 -7.73 3.72 13.64
CA ASP A 225 -8.64 4.61 14.39
C ASP A 225 -9.04 4.07 15.77
N SER A 226 -8.54 2.89 16.14
CA SER A 226 -8.86 2.23 17.42
C SER A 226 -7.67 2.12 18.36
N ASP A 227 -6.48 2.60 17.97
CA ASP A 227 -5.24 2.47 18.74
C ASP A 227 -5.02 1.04 19.26
N ALA A 228 -5.16 0.06 18.37
CA ALA A 228 -5.10 -1.35 18.75
C ALA A 228 -4.35 -2.23 17.75
N LEU A 229 -3.78 -3.32 18.28
CA LEU A 229 -3.24 -4.44 17.54
C LEU A 229 -4.18 -5.64 17.70
N VAL A 230 -4.56 -6.26 16.59
CA VAL A 230 -5.41 -7.45 16.57
C VAL A 230 -4.58 -8.64 16.09
N ALA A 231 -4.68 -9.76 16.79
CA ALA A 231 -4.15 -11.06 16.36
C ALA A 231 -5.30 -11.99 15.96
N ILE A 232 -5.20 -12.58 14.78
CA ILE A 232 -6.20 -13.50 14.19
C ILE A 232 -5.53 -14.85 14.01
N ASP A 233 -6.17 -15.90 14.52
CA ASP A 233 -5.81 -17.27 14.20
C ASP A 233 -6.22 -17.57 12.75
N ILE A 234 -5.27 -17.99 11.91
CA ILE A 234 -5.48 -18.20 10.48
C ILE A 234 -6.30 -19.47 10.20
N ALA A 235 -6.20 -20.48 11.05
CA ALA A 235 -6.89 -21.75 10.84
C ALA A 235 -8.40 -21.62 11.10
N THR A 236 -8.79 -20.94 12.17
CA THR A 236 -10.19 -20.68 12.53
C THR A 236 -10.72 -19.38 11.94
N GLN A 237 -9.82 -18.48 11.53
CA GLN A 237 -10.11 -17.13 11.04
C GLN A 237 -10.95 -16.36 12.07
N THR A 238 -10.49 -16.37 13.32
CA THR A 238 -11.11 -15.68 14.44
C THR A 238 -10.09 -14.82 15.16
N ILE A 239 -10.53 -13.66 15.65
CA ILE A 239 -9.70 -12.82 16.53
C ILE A 239 -9.44 -13.58 17.82
N LYS A 240 -8.16 -13.81 18.12
CA LYS A 240 -7.72 -14.45 19.37
C LYS A 240 -7.24 -13.43 20.41
N ALA A 241 -6.81 -12.25 19.97
CA ALA A 241 -6.39 -11.18 20.88
C ALA A 241 -6.65 -9.81 20.27
N ARG A 242 -6.93 -8.83 21.13
CA ARG A 242 -6.91 -7.40 20.83
C ARG A 242 -6.21 -6.72 21.99
N VAL A 243 -5.11 -6.02 21.69
CA VAL A 243 -4.32 -5.32 22.70
C VAL A 243 -4.17 -3.85 22.29
N PRO A 244 -4.07 -2.92 23.26
CA PRO A 244 -3.86 -1.51 22.95
C PRO A 244 -2.49 -1.28 22.31
N THR A 245 -2.39 -0.23 21.51
CA THR A 245 -1.14 0.35 21.02
C THR A 245 -1.08 1.83 21.40
N GLY A 246 0.01 2.50 21.04
CA GLY A 246 0.04 3.95 20.91
C GLY A 246 -0.86 4.48 19.77
N PRO A 247 -0.89 5.81 19.59
CA PRO A 247 -1.88 6.48 18.75
C PRO A 247 -1.65 6.26 17.25
N MET A 248 -2.74 6.02 16.53
CA MET A 248 -2.83 5.86 15.08
C MET A 248 -1.77 4.88 14.53
N PRO A 249 -1.82 3.59 14.95
CA PRO A 249 -0.90 2.57 14.47
C PRO A 249 -1.08 2.36 12.95
N ALA A 250 0.02 2.32 12.22
CA ALA A 250 0.04 2.13 10.78
C ALA A 250 0.69 0.80 10.40
N ASP A 251 1.96 0.79 10.00
CA ASP A 251 2.61 -0.44 9.54
C ASP A 251 2.98 -1.37 10.70
N VAL A 252 3.10 -2.67 10.39
CA VAL A 252 3.47 -3.74 11.32
C VAL A 252 4.50 -4.68 10.70
N TYR A 253 5.59 -4.92 11.42
CA TYR A 253 6.70 -5.76 10.97
C TYR A 253 7.12 -6.75 12.07
N GLY A 254 7.35 -8.01 11.72
CA GLY A 254 7.84 -9.01 12.68
C GLY A 254 9.32 -9.27 12.56
N SER A 255 9.99 -9.49 13.68
CA SER A 255 11.42 -9.81 13.71
C SER A 255 11.70 -11.18 13.06
N PRO A 256 12.89 -11.38 12.45
CA PRO A 256 13.26 -12.65 11.83
C PRO A 256 13.26 -13.86 12.78
N ASP A 257 13.50 -13.63 14.08
CA ASP A 257 13.43 -14.68 15.11
C ASP A 257 12.00 -15.07 15.51
N GLY A 258 10.99 -14.39 14.97
CA GLY A 258 9.57 -14.63 15.23
C GLY A 258 9.10 -14.24 16.62
N LYS A 259 9.89 -13.49 17.40
CA LYS A 259 9.58 -13.18 18.80
C LYS A 259 8.99 -11.79 19.02
N LYS A 260 9.29 -10.83 18.15
CA LYS A 260 8.86 -9.43 18.28
C LYS A 260 8.01 -8.97 17.10
N LEU A 261 7.09 -8.06 17.37
CA LEU A 261 6.42 -7.21 16.39
C LEU A 261 6.78 -5.75 16.65
N PHE A 262 6.95 -4.99 15.57
CA PHE A 262 7.18 -3.55 15.56
C PHE A 262 5.97 -2.88 14.92
N VAL A 263 5.40 -1.88 15.59
CA VAL A 263 4.22 -1.14 15.14
C VAL A 263 4.57 0.33 15.01
N GLY A 264 4.45 0.89 13.81
CA GLY A 264 4.72 2.31 13.54
C GLY A 264 3.56 3.16 14.04
N LEU A 265 3.84 4.15 14.90
CA LEU A 265 2.81 5.03 15.46
C LEU A 265 2.77 6.34 14.70
N THR A 266 1.88 6.45 13.71
CA THR A 266 1.82 7.63 12.84
C THR A 266 1.24 8.84 13.57
N GLY A 267 0.44 8.62 14.61
CA GLY A 267 -0.05 9.67 15.50
C GLY A 267 0.93 10.04 16.61
N GLY A 268 2.07 9.35 16.70
CA GLY A 268 3.10 9.56 17.70
C GLY A 268 4.45 9.88 17.07
N ASP A 269 5.51 9.51 17.78
CA ASP A 269 6.89 9.79 17.40
C ASP A 269 7.85 8.63 17.65
N GLY A 270 7.31 7.41 17.53
CA GLY A 270 8.05 6.19 17.79
C GLY A 270 7.39 4.94 17.26
N VAL A 271 8.06 3.83 17.55
CA VAL A 271 7.65 2.48 17.19
C VAL A 271 7.36 1.73 18.48
N GLU A 272 6.18 1.15 18.62
CA GLU A 272 5.88 0.26 19.74
C GLU A 272 6.31 -1.17 19.42
N VAL A 273 6.96 -1.83 20.38
CA VAL A 273 7.47 -3.18 20.23
C VAL A 273 6.63 -4.13 21.08
N PHE A 274 6.20 -5.25 20.51
CA PHE A 274 5.44 -6.28 21.20
C PHE A 274 6.22 -7.59 21.21
N ASP A 275 6.21 -8.29 22.34
CA ASP A 275 6.52 -9.72 22.44
C ASP A 275 5.33 -10.52 21.94
N ILE A 276 5.57 -11.49 21.05
CA ILE A 276 4.53 -12.35 20.47
C ILE A 276 4.75 -13.85 20.77
N THR A 277 5.59 -14.18 21.74
CA THR A 277 5.88 -15.57 22.13
C THR A 277 4.80 -16.21 23.00
N GLY A 278 3.98 -15.36 23.64
CA GLY A 278 2.86 -15.77 24.49
C GLY A 278 1.55 -15.98 23.73
N PRO A 279 0.45 -16.26 24.46
CA PRO A 279 -0.89 -16.42 23.87
C PRO A 279 -1.41 -15.12 23.22
N GLU A 280 -1.02 -13.96 23.77
CA GLU A 280 -1.39 -12.62 23.32
C GLU A 280 -0.14 -11.73 23.17
N PRO A 281 -0.13 -10.76 22.24
CA PRO A 281 0.96 -9.79 22.14
C PRO A 281 1.08 -8.94 23.40
N ARG A 282 2.31 -8.73 23.89
CA ARG A 282 2.57 -7.90 25.08
C ARG A 282 3.53 -6.77 24.74
N SER A 283 3.12 -5.53 24.98
CA SER A 283 4.01 -4.37 24.76
C SER A 283 5.28 -4.47 25.61
N LEU A 284 6.41 -4.21 24.98
CA LEU A 284 7.74 -4.08 25.56
C LEU A 284 8.17 -2.61 25.70
N GLY A 285 7.29 -1.68 25.32
CA GLY A 285 7.56 -0.25 25.29
C GLY A 285 7.84 0.27 23.88
N GLN A 286 8.29 1.52 23.82
CA GLN A 286 8.46 2.26 22.57
C GLN A 286 9.92 2.58 22.29
N ILE A 287 10.30 2.48 21.02
CA ILE A 287 11.54 3.00 20.47
C ILE A 287 11.25 4.41 19.95
N LYS A 288 11.92 5.41 20.50
CA LYS A 288 11.82 6.78 20.01
C LYS A 288 12.45 6.88 18.61
N THR A 289 11.69 7.34 17.63
CA THR A 289 12.18 7.62 16.27
C THR A 289 12.06 9.12 16.00
N ALA A 290 11.03 9.53 15.27
CA ALA A 290 10.62 10.91 15.10
C ALA A 290 9.13 10.98 14.73
N ALA A 291 8.57 12.18 14.70
CA ALA A 291 7.13 12.39 14.46
C ALA A 291 6.62 11.70 13.18
N GLY A 292 5.53 10.96 13.34
CA GLY A 292 4.82 10.28 12.26
C GLY A 292 5.48 8.99 11.78
N ALA A 293 5.95 8.13 12.68
CA ALA A 293 6.47 6.80 12.34
C ALA A 293 5.40 6.00 11.57
N HIS A 294 5.68 5.67 10.31
CA HIS A 294 4.65 5.23 9.39
C HIS A 294 4.90 3.84 8.79
N ALA A 295 5.82 3.73 7.82
CA ALA A 295 6.03 2.50 7.06
C ALA A 295 7.41 1.89 7.32
N PHE A 296 7.46 0.56 7.34
CA PHE A 296 8.66 -0.21 7.59
C PHE A 296 9.25 -0.83 6.31
N ARG A 297 10.57 -1.04 6.32
CA ARG A 297 11.24 -1.94 5.37
C ARG A 297 12.52 -2.54 5.95
N ALA A 298 12.71 -3.85 5.77
CA ALA A 298 13.94 -4.53 6.17
C ALA A 298 15.17 -3.92 5.47
N ALA A 299 16.30 -3.88 6.17
CA ALA A 299 17.56 -3.44 5.58
C ALA A 299 18.27 -4.54 4.75
N GLY A 300 17.79 -5.79 4.83
CA GLY A 300 18.37 -6.95 4.14
C GLY A 300 19.48 -7.69 4.89
N ASP A 301 19.68 -7.38 6.17
CA ASP A 301 20.74 -7.96 7.01
C ASP A 301 20.20 -8.76 8.21
N ASP A 302 18.92 -9.14 8.18
CA ASP A 302 18.17 -9.85 9.24
C ASP A 302 18.26 -9.21 10.64
N ARG A 303 18.67 -7.94 10.73
CA ARG A 303 18.89 -7.25 12.00
C ARG A 303 18.28 -5.88 12.06
N HIS A 304 18.32 -5.14 10.95
CA HIS A 304 17.91 -3.75 10.93
C HIS A 304 16.63 -3.51 10.14
N LEU A 305 15.87 -2.54 10.64
CA LEU A 305 14.58 -2.13 10.11
C LEU A 305 14.60 -0.62 9.85
N TYR A 306 14.27 -0.18 8.64
CA TYR A 306 14.00 1.22 8.36
C TYR A 306 12.55 1.56 8.69
N VAL A 307 12.32 2.76 9.22
CA VAL A 307 10.99 3.33 9.43
C VAL A 307 10.93 4.76 8.93
N SER A 308 9.93 5.09 8.09
CA SER A 308 9.69 6.46 7.67
C SER A 308 9.01 7.25 8.78
N ASN A 309 9.50 8.45 9.05
CA ASN A 309 8.86 9.41 9.95
C ASN A 309 8.23 10.51 9.09
N ARG A 310 6.98 10.28 8.68
CA ARG A 310 6.27 11.07 7.65
C ARG A 310 6.24 12.55 7.99
N VAL A 311 5.96 12.90 9.25
CA VAL A 311 5.86 14.30 9.71
C VAL A 311 7.24 14.92 9.86
N ALA A 312 8.19 14.17 10.41
CA ALA A 312 9.54 14.65 10.65
C ALA A 312 10.41 14.74 9.39
N ASN A 313 9.96 14.22 8.24
CA ASN A 313 10.73 14.19 6.99
C ASN A 313 12.08 13.45 7.12
N THR A 314 12.08 12.35 7.86
CA THR A 314 13.27 11.51 8.08
C THR A 314 12.95 10.03 7.94
N ILE A 315 13.99 9.20 7.86
CA ILE A 315 13.91 7.75 8.05
C ILE A 315 14.85 7.39 9.18
N SER A 316 14.41 6.55 10.12
CA SER A 316 15.25 5.99 11.18
C SER A 316 15.60 4.54 10.85
N LYS A 317 16.84 4.12 11.10
CA LYS A 317 17.27 2.71 11.08
C LYS A 317 17.31 2.19 12.50
N ILE A 318 16.53 1.16 12.78
CA ILE A 318 16.40 0.50 14.07
C ILE A 318 17.20 -0.79 14.04
N ASP A 319 17.99 -1.05 15.07
CA ASP A 319 18.50 -2.39 15.39
C ASP A 319 17.42 -3.15 16.17
N MET A 320 16.90 -4.24 15.60
CA MET A 320 15.79 -5.01 16.19
C MET A 320 16.20 -5.80 17.45
N VAL A 321 17.49 -6.12 17.58
CA VAL A 321 18.04 -6.88 18.71
C VAL A 321 18.14 -5.96 19.93
N SER A 322 18.83 -4.84 19.80
CA SER A 322 18.99 -3.87 20.89
C SER A 322 17.75 -2.96 21.06
N SER A 323 16.84 -2.95 20.08
CA SER A 323 15.66 -2.07 20.05
C SER A 323 16.05 -0.58 20.16
N GLN A 324 17.05 -0.15 19.38
CA GLN A 324 17.57 1.22 19.36
C GLN A 324 17.65 1.77 17.94
N VAL A 325 17.49 3.08 17.80
CA VAL A 325 17.81 3.78 16.55
C VAL A 325 19.33 3.90 16.42
N VAL A 326 19.89 3.37 15.33
CA VAL A 326 21.34 3.35 15.05
C VAL A 326 21.76 4.29 13.92
N ALA A 327 20.81 4.77 13.12
CA ALA A 327 21.06 5.81 12.12
C ALA A 327 19.77 6.59 11.78
N ASN A 328 19.95 7.79 11.25
CA ASN A 328 18.87 8.62 10.72
C ASN A 328 19.27 9.16 9.33
N TYR A 329 18.27 9.34 8.47
CA TYR A 329 18.44 9.76 7.08
C TYR A 329 17.45 10.88 6.75
N PRO A 330 17.85 11.92 6.00
CA PRO A 330 16.92 12.93 5.50
C PRO A 330 16.01 12.33 4.41
N ALA A 331 14.71 12.58 4.53
CA ALA A 331 13.71 12.10 3.57
C ALA A 331 12.62 13.18 3.38
N PRO A 332 12.91 14.28 2.67
CA PRO A 332 12.01 15.42 2.54
C PRO A 332 10.76 15.11 1.73
N GLY A 333 9.63 15.68 2.12
CA GLY A 333 8.40 15.68 1.34
C GLY A 333 7.38 14.62 1.76
N GLY A 334 7.34 14.26 3.04
CA GLY A 334 6.39 13.30 3.59
C GLY A 334 6.73 11.87 3.19
N PRO A 335 7.82 11.29 3.74
CA PRO A 335 8.24 9.95 3.39
C PRO A 335 7.17 8.93 3.81
N ASP A 336 6.81 8.05 2.88
CA ASP A 336 5.77 7.06 3.04
C ASP A 336 6.35 5.64 2.98
N CYS A 337 5.75 4.71 2.24
CA CYS A 337 6.36 3.41 1.97
C CYS A 337 7.68 3.56 1.19
N MET A 338 8.55 2.58 1.39
CA MET A 338 9.88 2.53 0.79
C MET A 338 10.23 1.12 0.33
N ASP A 339 11.31 1.03 -0.45
CA ASP A 339 12.02 -0.21 -0.74
C ASP A 339 13.53 0.04 -0.65
N VAL A 340 14.32 -1.02 -0.57
CA VAL A 340 15.78 -0.94 -0.44
C VAL A 340 16.42 -1.68 -1.61
N SER A 341 17.46 -1.11 -2.23
CA SER A 341 18.20 -1.77 -3.31
C SER A 341 18.81 -3.10 -2.84
N ALA A 342 18.97 -4.05 -3.76
CA ALA A 342 19.51 -5.39 -3.46
C ALA A 342 20.85 -5.38 -2.70
N ASP A 343 21.70 -4.38 -2.94
CA ASP A 343 22.99 -4.19 -2.27
C ASP A 343 22.91 -3.41 -0.95
N GLY A 344 21.72 -2.98 -0.52
CA GLY A 344 21.49 -2.18 0.68
C GLY A 344 21.97 -0.72 0.58
N ARG A 345 22.49 -0.28 -0.56
CA ARG A 345 23.09 1.06 -0.70
C ARG A 345 22.06 2.18 -0.81
N TYR A 346 20.89 1.93 -1.38
CA TYR A 346 19.89 2.95 -1.62
C TYR A 346 18.55 2.61 -0.97
N ILE A 347 17.94 3.61 -0.34
CA ILE A 347 16.52 3.60 0.04
C ILE A 347 15.74 4.36 -1.02
N PHE A 348 14.75 3.71 -1.61
CA PHE A 348 13.79 4.28 -2.54
C PHE A 348 12.52 4.61 -1.76
N VAL A 349 12.17 5.89 -1.63
CA VAL A 349 11.04 6.30 -0.77
C VAL A 349 10.06 7.18 -1.53
N ALA A 350 8.76 6.88 -1.37
CA ALA A 350 7.69 7.73 -1.85
C ALA A 350 7.66 9.00 -1.00
N SER A 351 7.90 10.15 -1.63
CA SER A 351 7.80 11.47 -1.01
C SER A 351 6.42 12.04 -1.33
N ARG A 352 5.43 11.66 -0.52
CA ARG A 352 3.99 11.81 -0.78
C ARG A 352 3.58 13.24 -1.10
N TRP A 353 4.05 14.21 -0.32
CA TRP A 353 3.69 15.62 -0.48
C TRP A 353 4.49 16.29 -1.60
N ALA A 354 5.71 15.80 -1.85
CA ALA A 354 6.58 16.34 -2.89
C ALA A 354 6.31 15.77 -4.29
N ARG A 355 5.46 14.73 -4.42
CA ARG A 355 5.17 14.05 -5.69
C ARG A 355 6.44 13.50 -6.35
N LYS A 356 7.29 12.90 -5.53
CA LYS A 356 8.61 12.42 -5.94
C LYS A 356 8.88 11.00 -5.44
N LEU A 357 9.67 10.27 -6.21
CA LEU A 357 10.53 9.21 -5.70
C LEU A 357 11.83 9.86 -5.23
N SER A 358 12.19 9.70 -3.96
CA SER A 358 13.51 10.11 -3.46
C SER A 358 14.42 8.89 -3.33
N VAL A 359 15.68 9.06 -3.70
CA VAL A 359 16.74 8.05 -3.58
C VAL A 359 17.73 8.54 -2.54
N ILE A 360 17.89 7.77 -1.47
CA ILE A 360 18.74 8.11 -0.33
C ILE A 360 19.90 7.13 -0.29
N ASP A 361 21.13 7.62 -0.29
CA ASP A 361 22.32 6.80 -0.12
C ASP A 361 22.53 6.49 1.38
N THR A 362 22.63 5.20 1.72
CA THR A 362 22.71 4.73 3.10
C THR A 362 24.08 4.91 3.74
N VAL A 363 25.12 5.07 2.91
CA VAL A 363 26.51 5.32 3.33
C VAL A 363 26.72 6.82 3.51
N GLU A 364 26.34 7.61 2.52
CA GLU A 364 26.50 9.07 2.54
C GLU A 364 25.42 9.79 3.38
N LYS A 365 24.35 9.07 3.73
CA LYS A 365 23.21 9.55 4.55
C LYS A 365 22.56 10.82 4.00
N LYS A 366 22.40 10.89 2.68
CA LYS A 366 21.77 12.02 2.00
C LYS A 366 20.91 11.57 0.82
N VAL A 367 19.97 12.42 0.45
CA VAL A 367 19.24 12.29 -0.81
C VAL A 367 20.23 12.54 -1.96
N VAL A 368 20.40 11.55 -2.82
CA VAL A 368 21.30 11.62 -3.99
C VAL A 368 20.54 11.82 -5.30
N ASN A 369 19.26 11.48 -5.33
CA ASN A 369 18.42 11.73 -6.49
C ASN A 369 16.94 11.92 -6.12
N GLN A 370 16.21 12.61 -6.99
CA GLN A 370 14.76 12.75 -6.91
C GLN A 370 14.14 12.72 -8.31
N VAL A 371 13.12 11.89 -8.48
CA VAL A 371 12.38 11.75 -9.74
C VAL A 371 10.94 12.21 -9.53
N ASN A 372 10.43 13.08 -10.39
CA ASN A 372 9.02 13.48 -10.35
C ASN A 372 8.13 12.27 -10.71
N VAL A 373 7.04 12.10 -9.98
CA VAL A 373 6.04 11.05 -10.21
C VAL A 373 4.62 11.65 -10.16
N GLY A 374 3.59 10.80 -10.12
CA GLY A 374 2.21 11.24 -9.96
C GLY A 374 1.89 11.82 -8.58
N LYS A 375 0.60 12.10 -8.35
CA LYS A 375 0.10 12.68 -7.10
C LYS A 375 0.01 11.65 -5.99
N SER A 376 0.41 12.08 -4.80
CA SER A 376 0.35 11.29 -3.57
C SER A 376 1.00 9.90 -3.76
N PRO A 377 2.30 9.84 -4.11
CA PRO A 377 2.98 8.56 -4.17
C PRO A 377 2.92 7.87 -2.80
N HIS A 378 2.61 6.58 -2.79
CA HIS A 378 2.39 5.78 -1.59
C HIS A 378 3.34 4.57 -1.56
N GLY A 379 3.05 3.51 -2.32
CA GLY A 379 3.89 2.32 -2.43
C GLY A 379 5.11 2.50 -3.34
N VAL A 380 6.25 1.94 -2.95
CA VAL A 380 7.47 1.80 -3.78
C VAL A 380 7.88 0.34 -3.82
N TRP A 381 8.30 -0.14 -4.99
CA TRP A 381 8.78 -1.51 -5.16
C TRP A 381 9.74 -1.64 -6.33
N THR A 382 10.72 -2.52 -6.20
CA THR A 382 11.53 -3.00 -7.33
C THR A 382 11.79 -4.48 -7.20
N LEU A 383 11.98 -5.20 -8.31
CA LEU A 383 12.34 -6.61 -8.25
C LEU A 383 13.77 -6.81 -7.70
N SER A 384 14.65 -5.83 -7.92
CA SER A 384 16.03 -5.84 -7.43
C SER A 384 16.14 -5.22 -6.03
N HIS A 385 15.42 -5.81 -5.07
CA HIS A 385 15.34 -5.33 -3.69
C HIS A 385 16.22 -6.14 -2.72
N ALA A 386 16.55 -5.56 -1.56
CA ALA A 386 17.22 -6.26 -0.46
C ALA A 386 16.37 -7.43 0.06
N ALA A 387 16.97 -8.39 0.77
CA ALA A 387 16.21 -9.47 1.43
C ALA A 387 15.15 -8.88 2.40
N ARG A 388 13.99 -9.54 2.52
CA ARG A 388 12.78 -9.01 3.18
C ARG A 388 12.32 -9.85 4.36
#